data_AF-A0A379T968-F1
#
_entry.id   AF-A0A379T968-F1
#
_cell.length_a   1.000
_cell.length_b   1.000
_cell.length_c   1.000
_cell.angle_alpha   90.00
_cell.angle_beta   90.00
_cell.angle_gamma   90.00
#
_symmetry.space_group_name_H-M   'P 1'
#
loop_
_entity.id
_entity.type
_entity.pdbx_description
1 polymer ?
#
loop_
_entity_poly.entity_id
_entity_poly.type
_entity_poly.pdbx_seq_one_letter_code
_entity_poly.pdbx_strand_id
1 'polypeptide(L)' 'MQGKIVTFGGGFALWRNGVLIGGLGISGGSVEQDMDIAQAAIAAIDVRTYQ' A
#
# COMPACT_ATOMS: atom_id res chain seq x y z
N MET A 1 -8.58 -18.14 8.79
CA MET A 1 -8.14 -16.74 8.96
C MET A 1 -9.27 -15.96 9.62
N GLN A 2 -9.02 -15.24 10.72
CA GLN A 2 -10.06 -14.53 11.50
C GLN A 2 -10.33 -13.13 10.93
N GLY A 3 -10.51 -12.98 9.61
CA GLY A 3 -10.72 -11.66 8.97
C GLY A 3 -9.51 -10.71 9.00
N LYS A 4 -8.31 -11.22 9.31
CA LYS A 4 -7.07 -10.43 9.43
C LYS A 4 -6.48 -9.96 8.09
N ILE A 5 -6.94 -10.53 6.97
CA ILE A 5 -6.41 -10.31 5.63
C ILE A 5 -7.53 -9.80 4.74
N VAL A 6 -7.23 -8.73 4.01
CA VAL A 6 -8.08 -8.14 2.97
C VAL A 6 -7.47 -8.48 1.62
N THR A 7 -8.28 -8.97 0.68
CA THR A 7 -7.82 -9.49 -0.62
C THR A 7 -8.17 -8.59 -1.81
N PHE A 8 -8.60 -7.35 -1.54
CA PHE A 8 -8.83 -6.32 -2.56
C PHE A 8 -7.85 -5.15 -2.38
N GLY A 9 -7.80 -4.27 -3.37
CA GLY A 9 -6.82 -3.18 -3.46
C GLY A 9 -6.92 -2.13 -2.35
N GLY A 10 -5.88 -1.29 -2.24
CA GLY A 10 -5.74 -0.25 -1.22
C GLY A 10 -4.57 -0.46 -0.26
N GLY A 11 -3.97 -1.67 -0.24
CA GLY A 11 -2.80 -2.01 0.55
C GLY A 11 -1.53 -2.25 -0.28
N PHE A 12 -0.40 -1.68 0.14
CA PHE A 12 0.91 -1.85 -0.51
C PHE A 12 2.02 -2.14 0.51
N ALA A 13 2.91 -3.08 0.20
CA ALA A 13 4.17 -3.24 0.92
C ALA A 13 5.14 -2.12 0.54
N LEU A 14 5.97 -1.65 1.49
CA LEU A 14 6.91 -0.56 1.27
C LEU A 14 8.35 -1.05 1.38
N TRP A 15 9.16 -0.72 0.38
CA TRP A 15 10.55 -1.15 0.25
C TRP A 15 11.49 0.02 0.08
N ARG A 16 12.66 -0.05 0.73
CA ARG A 16 13.77 0.88 0.55
C ARG A 16 15.09 0.12 0.61
N ASN A 17 15.94 0.30 -0.40
CA ASN A 17 17.23 -0.39 -0.52
C ASN A 17 17.14 -1.93 -0.37
N GLY A 18 16.11 -2.53 -0.95
CA GLY A 18 15.86 -3.98 -0.88
C GLY A 18 15.36 -4.49 0.48
N VAL A 19 15.09 -3.60 1.45
CA VAL A 19 14.56 -3.94 2.77
C VAL A 19 13.07 -3.60 2.85
N LEU A 20 12.26 -4.54 3.35
CA LEU A 20 10.85 -4.31 3.68
C LEU A 20 10.78 -3.42 4.94
N ILE A 21 10.18 -2.23 4.79
CA ILE A 21 10.12 -1.24 5.87
C ILE A 21 8.72 -1.04 6.46
N GLY A 22 7.68 -1.63 5.85
CA GLY A 22 6.32 -1.56 6.37
C GLY A 22 5.25 -1.84 5.32
N GLY A 23 4.01 -1.43 5.63
CA GLY A 23 2.89 -1.45 4.70
C GLY A 23 1.99 -0.24 4.89
N LEU A 24 1.47 0.29 3.79
CA LEU A 24 0.48 1.37 3.76
C LEU A 24 -0.87 0.79 3.33
N GLY A 25 -1.94 1.13 4.05
CA GLY A 25 -3.31 0.76 3.71
C GLY A 25 -4.22 1.98 3.73
N ILE A 26 -5.00 2.17 2.67
CA ILE A 26 -6.05 3.19 2.57
C ILE A 26 -7.40 2.49 2.47
N SER A 27 -8.42 3.08 3.09
CA SER A 27 -9.80 2.62 2.99
C SER A 27 -10.75 3.80 3.16
N GLY A 28 -11.71 3.92 2.24
CA GLY A 28 -12.84 4.83 2.38
C GLY A 28 -13.55 5.16 1.07
N GLY A 29 -12.85 5.05 -0.07
CA GLY A 29 -13.41 5.28 -1.40
C GLY A 29 -13.79 3.98 -2.12
N SER A 30 -13.85 4.04 -3.45
CA SER A 30 -13.77 2.84 -4.28
C SER A 30 -12.38 2.22 -4.18
N VAL A 31 -12.24 0.94 -4.53
CA VAL A 31 -10.94 0.25 -4.52
C VAL A 31 -9.90 0.99 -5.36
N GLU A 32 -10.32 1.53 -6.50
CA GLU A 32 -9.47 2.32 -7.40
C GLU A 32 -9.01 3.63 -6.75
N GLN A 33 -9.91 4.32 -6.03
CA GLN A 33 -9.58 5.54 -5.30
C GLN A 33 -8.61 5.27 -4.15
N ASP A 34 -8.83 4.19 -3.39
CA ASP A 34 -7.95 3.78 -2.30
C ASP A 34 -6.54 3.44 -2.84
N MET A 35 -6.47 2.77 -4.00
CA MET A 35 -5.20 2.48 -4.68
C MET A 35 -4.50 3.74 -5.18
N ASP A 36 -5.22 4.68 -5.80
CA ASP A 36 -4.68 5.95 -6.31
C ASP A 36 -4.07 6.79 -5.18
N ILE A 37 -4.81 6.97 -4.08
CA ILE A 37 -4.34 7.70 -2.89
C ILE A 37 -3.08 7.04 -2.31
N ALA A 38 -3.07 5.71 -2.16
CA ALA A 38 -1.92 5.00 -1.61
C ALA A 38 -0.69 5.15 -2.51
N GLN A 39 -0.84 5.05 -3.83
CA GLN A 39 0.25 5.23 -4.79
C GLN A 39 0.80 6.66 -4.78
N ALA A 40 -0.08 7.67 -4.71
CA ALA A 40 0.33 9.06 -4.61
C ALA A 40 1.15 9.33 -3.33
N ALA A 41 0.70 8.80 -2.18
CA ALA A 41 1.43 8.92 -0.91
C ALA A 41 2.81 8.24 -0.95
N ILE A 42 2.90 7.08 -1.60
CA ILE A 42 4.15 6.34 -1.79
C ILE A 42 5.14 7.12 -2.67
N ALA A 43 4.65 7.69 -3.78
CA ALA A 43 5.47 8.50 -4.68
C ALA A 43 6.03 9.75 -3.98
N ALA A 44 5.27 10.36 -3.07
CA ALA A 44 5.68 11.56 -2.35
C ALA A 44 6.88 11.35 -1.41
N ILE A 45 7.16 10.10 -1.01
CA ILE A 45 8.25 9.77 -0.07
C ILE A 45 9.37 8.92 -0.68
N ASP A 46 9.35 8.69 -2.00
CA ASP A 46 10.33 7.90 -2.75
C ASP A 46 10.63 6.53 -2.09
N VAL A 47 9.59 5.69 -2.00
CA VAL A 47 9.69 4.27 -1.64
C VAL A 47 9.07 3.41 -2.73
N ARG A 48 9.51 2.14 -2.83
CA ARG A 48 9.01 1.20 -3.82
C ARG A 48 7.97 0.26 -3.22
N THR A 49 7.11 -0.29 -4.08
CA THR A 49 6.10 -1.29 -3.69
C THR A 49 6.56 -2.73 -3.87
N TYR A 50 7.78 -2.91 -4.37
CA TYR A 50 8.45 -4.18 -4.60
C TYR A 50 9.93 -4.06 -4.24
N GLN A 51 10.57 -5.21 -4.02
CA GLN A 51 11.99 -5.33 -3.66
C GLN A 51 12.92 -4.75 -4.73
#